data_AF-H0EG54-F1
#
_entry.id   AF-H0EG54-F1
#
_cell.length_a   1.000
_cell.length_b   1.000
_cell.length_c   1.000
_cell.angle_alpha   90.00
_cell.angle_beta   90.00
_cell.angle_gamma   90.00
#
_symmetry.space_group_name_H-M   'P 1'
#
loop_
_entity.id
_entity.type
_entity.pdbx_description
1 polymer ?
#
loop_
_entity_poly.entity_id
_entity_poly.type
_entity_poly.pdbx_seq_one_letter_code
_entity_poly.pdbx_strand_id
1 'polypeptide(L)'
;MQFSTIFLSLALATSALAKGGKGNSTTKAVTDKSLCKEMKSLNKLVELASNETRLADKTNNNATKIASIQAKASEASVTLATMEANTTLTMTCSVMAAAEQTKDDCEDITDMTKLIALAANETALAAKSNGNTTKEDNIKAKAVKAQTKLDALTSNTTLMSACTEIAATKAAKKAAKNNGTSTENSQAATDSTATGASASASSSSKSSATRTVFTLRENFGFVSTIALVIAGMLVL
;
A
#
# COMPACT_ATOMS: atom_id res chain seq x y z
N MET A 1 10.01 -27.89 -15.84
CA MET A 1 9.26 -27.21 -14.76
C MET A 1 9.70 -27.77 -13.40
N GLN A 2 10.87 -27.39 -12.88
CA GLN A 2 11.38 -27.88 -11.59
C GLN A 2 12.22 -26.83 -10.83
N PHE A 3 12.04 -25.54 -11.10
CA PHE A 3 12.72 -24.47 -10.35
C PHE A 3 12.03 -24.11 -9.02
N SER A 4 10.83 -24.65 -8.75
CA SER A 4 10.07 -24.36 -7.52
C SER A 4 10.70 -24.94 -6.24
N THR A 5 11.63 -25.90 -6.34
CA THR A 5 12.24 -26.56 -5.17
C THR A 5 13.56 -25.93 -4.72
N ILE A 6 14.17 -25.03 -5.51
CA ILE A 6 15.48 -24.43 -5.20
C ILE A 6 15.33 -23.18 -4.31
N PHE A 7 14.19 -22.50 -4.34
CA PHE A 7 13.98 -21.28 -3.55
C PHE A 7 13.49 -21.54 -2.12
N LEU A 8 12.88 -22.69 -1.85
CA LEU A 8 12.49 -23.06 -0.49
C LEU A 8 13.72 -23.42 0.37
N SER A 9 14.84 -23.82 -0.24
CA SER A 9 16.10 -24.08 0.46
C SER A 9 16.95 -22.83 0.70
N LEU A 10 16.83 -21.78 -0.12
CA LEU A 10 17.61 -20.55 0.06
C LEU A 10 17.04 -19.61 1.14
N ALA A 11 15.73 -19.70 1.42
CA ALA A 11 15.09 -18.90 2.48
C ALA A 11 15.39 -19.39 3.91
N LEU A 12 15.97 -20.59 4.09
CA LEU A 12 16.27 -21.16 5.42
C LEU A 12 17.77 -21.11 5.80
N ALA A 13 18.66 -20.57 4.96
CA ALA A 13 20.11 -20.68 5.14
C ALA A 13 20.84 -19.41 5.65
N THR A 14 20.13 -18.43 6.24
CA THR A 14 20.77 -17.29 6.94
C THR A 14 20.52 -17.36 8.43
N SER A 15 21.02 -18.41 9.08
CA SER A 15 21.00 -18.56 10.54
C SER A 15 22.39 -18.87 11.08
N ALA A 16 23.38 -18.02 10.81
CA ALA A 16 24.55 -17.85 11.68
C ALA A 16 25.47 -16.73 11.17
N LEU A 17 25.42 -15.56 11.83
CA LEU A 17 26.56 -14.89 12.47
C LEU A 17 26.08 -13.52 12.98
N ALA A 18 25.50 -13.50 14.18
CA ALA A 18 25.41 -12.29 14.98
C ALA A 18 25.84 -12.63 16.40
N LYS A 19 27.10 -12.30 16.67
CA LYS A 19 27.76 -12.38 17.97
C LYS A 19 26.94 -11.57 19.00
N GLY A 20 26.75 -12.18 20.16
CA GLY A 20 25.75 -11.81 21.16
C GLY A 20 25.65 -10.33 21.51
N GLY A 21 24.43 -9.83 21.45
CA GLY A 21 23.97 -8.55 22.00
C GLY A 21 22.48 -8.67 22.30
N LYS A 22 22.13 -8.56 23.58
CA LYS A 22 20.86 -8.87 24.22
C LYS A 22 19.71 -7.96 23.72
N GLY A 23 18.62 -8.54 23.20
CA GLY A 23 17.34 -7.82 23.04
C GLY A 23 16.44 -8.26 21.87
N ASN A 24 15.42 -9.07 22.17
CA ASN A 24 14.12 -9.15 21.48
C ASN A 24 14.09 -8.87 19.95
N SER A 25 14.72 -9.72 19.14
CA SER A 25 14.51 -9.71 17.68
C SER A 25 13.48 -10.77 17.33
N THR A 26 12.20 -10.41 17.35
CA THR A 26 11.18 -11.13 16.59
C THR A 26 11.63 -11.13 15.14
N THR A 27 12.10 -12.28 14.64
CA THR A 27 12.43 -12.46 13.23
C THR A 27 11.19 -12.08 12.43
N LYS A 28 11.18 -10.88 11.83
CA LYS A 28 10.04 -10.43 11.03
C LYS A 28 9.87 -11.45 9.91
N ALA A 29 8.70 -12.08 9.82
CA ALA A 29 8.38 -12.95 8.72
C ALA A 29 8.64 -12.18 7.40
N VAL A 30 9.41 -12.79 6.51
CA VAL A 30 9.61 -12.26 5.16
C VAL A 30 8.25 -12.34 4.47
N THR A 31 7.64 -11.18 4.27
CA THR A 31 6.39 -11.03 3.50
C THR A 31 6.72 -10.58 2.09
N ASP A 32 5.83 -10.82 1.14
CA ASP A 32 5.94 -10.26 -0.22
C ASP A 32 6.15 -8.74 -0.16
N LYS A 33 5.46 -8.07 0.79
CA LYS A 33 5.64 -6.64 1.04
C LYS A 33 7.08 -6.25 1.39
N SER A 34 7.76 -7.01 2.25
CA SER A 34 9.16 -6.71 2.62
C SER A 34 10.10 -6.95 1.43
N LEU A 35 9.87 -8.00 0.65
CA LEU A 35 10.67 -8.30 -0.54
C LEU A 35 10.49 -7.21 -1.62
N CYS A 36 9.27 -6.77 -1.86
CA CYS A 36 9.01 -5.68 -2.82
C CYS A 36 9.62 -4.35 -2.37
N LYS A 37 9.63 -4.08 -1.06
CA LYS A 37 10.33 -2.90 -0.51
C LYS A 37 11.83 -3.00 -0.66
N GLU A 38 12.41 -4.17 -0.42
CA GLU A 38 13.82 -4.43 -0.63
C GLU A 38 14.20 -4.23 -2.09
N MET A 39 13.45 -4.84 -3.02
CA MET A 39 13.64 -4.66 -4.47
C MET A 39 13.59 -3.19 -4.88
N LYS A 40 12.59 -2.43 -4.40
CA LYS A 40 12.48 -0.98 -4.64
C LYS A 40 13.65 -0.19 -4.07
N SER A 41 14.17 -0.59 -2.91
CA SER A 41 15.33 0.05 -2.27
C SER A 41 16.62 -0.22 -3.03
N LEU A 42 16.84 -1.46 -3.46
CA LEU A 42 17.98 -1.85 -4.29
C LEU A 42 17.94 -1.11 -5.63
N ASN A 43 16.78 -1.03 -6.27
CA ASN A 43 16.62 -0.30 -7.53
C ASN A 43 16.97 1.19 -7.37
N LYS A 44 16.49 1.84 -6.30
CA LYS A 44 16.86 3.23 -5.99
C LYS A 44 18.36 3.41 -5.73
N LEU A 45 19.02 2.43 -5.13
CA LEU A 45 20.45 2.49 -4.86
C LEU A 45 21.25 2.40 -6.17
N VAL A 46 20.86 1.50 -7.06
CA VAL A 46 21.44 1.36 -8.40
C VAL A 46 21.23 2.62 -9.23
N GLU A 47 20.00 3.16 -9.26
CA GLU A 47 19.67 4.40 -9.98
C GLU A 47 20.42 5.62 -9.41
N LEU A 48 20.60 5.69 -8.10
CA LEU A 48 21.41 6.75 -7.48
C LEU A 48 22.88 6.61 -7.86
N ALA A 49 23.42 5.39 -7.87
CA ALA A 49 24.82 5.15 -8.18
C ALA A 49 25.16 5.38 -9.66
N SER A 50 24.20 5.18 -10.57
CA SER A 50 24.35 5.44 -12.00
C SER A 50 24.24 6.92 -12.38
N ASN A 51 23.74 7.78 -11.46
CA ASN A 51 23.69 9.22 -11.67
C ASN A 51 24.81 9.92 -10.88
N GLU A 52 25.96 10.09 -11.53
CA GLU A 52 27.17 10.63 -10.91
C GLU A 52 26.95 12.01 -10.26
N THR A 53 26.19 12.90 -10.90
CA THR A 53 25.88 14.23 -10.36
C THR A 53 25.05 14.14 -9.08
N ARG A 54 23.92 13.41 -9.09
CA ARG A 54 23.08 13.23 -7.90
C ARG A 54 23.83 12.50 -6.78
N LEU A 55 24.71 11.56 -7.14
CA LEU A 55 25.54 10.85 -6.19
C LEU A 55 26.57 11.78 -5.54
N ALA A 56 27.27 12.60 -6.34
CA ALA A 56 28.22 13.58 -5.88
C ALA A 56 27.55 14.62 -4.96
N ASP A 57 26.38 15.14 -5.34
CA ASP A 57 25.61 16.07 -4.51
C ASP A 57 25.24 15.44 -3.16
N LYS A 58 24.73 14.21 -3.18
CA LYS A 58 24.28 13.51 -1.97
C LYS A 58 25.43 13.09 -1.05
N THR A 59 26.62 12.88 -1.62
CA THR A 59 27.84 12.54 -0.87
C THR A 59 28.70 13.74 -0.55
N ASN A 60 28.31 14.96 -0.97
CA ASN A 60 29.12 16.18 -0.88
C ASN A 60 30.51 16.01 -1.53
N ASN A 61 30.56 15.39 -2.71
CA ASN A 61 31.78 15.08 -3.45
C ASN A 61 32.81 14.26 -2.65
N ASN A 62 32.37 13.51 -1.63
CA ASN A 62 33.27 12.67 -0.85
C ASN A 62 33.57 11.37 -1.61
N ALA A 63 34.77 11.27 -2.16
CA ALA A 63 35.22 10.13 -2.96
C ALA A 63 35.04 8.77 -2.26
N THR A 64 35.32 8.68 -0.96
CA THR A 64 35.15 7.42 -0.18
C THR A 64 33.69 7.00 -0.09
N LYS A 65 32.77 7.95 0.11
CA LYS A 65 31.32 7.68 0.15
C LYS A 65 30.78 7.30 -1.22
N ILE A 66 31.25 7.97 -2.27
CA ILE A 66 30.90 7.65 -3.66
C ILE A 66 31.31 6.20 -3.97
N ALA A 67 32.57 5.84 -3.73
CA ALA A 67 33.07 4.49 -3.95
C ALA A 67 32.30 3.44 -3.13
N SER A 68 31.97 3.74 -1.87
CA SER A 68 31.16 2.85 -1.03
C SER A 68 29.74 2.64 -1.57
N ILE A 69 29.09 3.69 -2.09
CA ILE A 69 27.76 3.58 -2.68
C ILE A 69 27.81 2.83 -4.00
N GLN A 70 28.82 3.08 -4.84
CA GLN A 70 29.02 2.33 -6.08
C GLN A 70 29.25 0.84 -5.82
N ALA A 71 30.09 0.49 -4.84
CA ALA A 71 30.30 -0.91 -4.46
C ALA A 71 29.00 -1.58 -3.98
N LYS A 72 28.24 -0.91 -3.10
CA LYS A 72 26.93 -1.41 -2.65
C LYS A 72 25.91 -1.49 -3.78
N ALA A 73 25.97 -0.59 -4.76
CA ALA A 73 25.10 -0.63 -5.92
C ALA A 73 25.44 -1.80 -6.85
N SER A 74 26.73 -2.14 -7.01
CA SER A 74 27.15 -3.35 -7.73
C SER A 74 26.62 -4.61 -7.05
N GLU A 75 26.77 -4.74 -5.73
CA GLU A 75 26.17 -5.86 -4.96
C GLU A 75 24.64 -5.87 -5.09
N ALA A 76 24.01 -4.71 -4.95
CA ALA A 76 22.57 -4.57 -5.09
C ALA A 76 22.09 -4.97 -6.48
N SER A 77 22.84 -4.66 -7.55
CA SER A 77 22.46 -5.03 -8.92
C SER A 77 22.40 -6.54 -9.14
N VAL A 78 23.29 -7.31 -8.51
CA VAL A 78 23.30 -8.78 -8.57
C VAL A 78 22.10 -9.35 -7.81
N THR A 79 21.83 -8.82 -6.62
CA THR A 79 20.65 -9.21 -5.83
C THR A 79 19.36 -8.87 -6.57
N LEU A 80 19.29 -7.68 -7.18
CA LEU A 80 18.14 -7.21 -7.94
C LEU A 80 17.88 -8.13 -9.14
N ALA A 81 18.91 -8.48 -9.92
CA ALA A 81 18.79 -9.43 -11.03
C ALA A 81 18.27 -10.82 -10.58
N THR A 82 18.70 -11.26 -9.40
CA THR A 82 18.23 -12.53 -8.80
C THR A 82 16.75 -12.43 -8.39
N MET A 83 16.32 -11.31 -7.84
CA MET A 83 14.92 -11.06 -7.47
C MET A 83 14.03 -10.91 -8.71
N GLU A 84 14.51 -10.23 -9.76
CA GLU A 84 13.80 -10.05 -11.04
C GLU A 84 13.60 -11.35 -11.80
N ALA A 85 14.56 -12.29 -11.69
CA ALA A 85 14.41 -13.62 -12.28
C ALA A 85 13.19 -14.39 -11.74
N ASN A 86 12.68 -14.01 -10.56
CA ASN A 86 11.41 -14.52 -10.04
C ASN A 86 10.24 -13.68 -10.59
N THR A 87 9.65 -14.15 -11.69
CA THR A 87 8.56 -13.46 -12.39
C THR A 87 7.31 -13.31 -11.51
N THR A 88 7.00 -14.29 -10.67
CA THR A 88 5.87 -14.20 -9.72
C THR A 88 6.10 -13.09 -8.70
N LEU A 89 7.30 -13.01 -8.12
CA LEU A 89 7.65 -11.93 -7.19
C LEU A 89 7.56 -10.56 -7.87
N THR A 90 8.13 -10.42 -9.07
CA THR A 90 8.11 -9.15 -9.82
C THR A 90 6.69 -8.71 -10.17
N MET A 91 5.82 -9.63 -10.59
CA MET A 91 4.40 -9.33 -10.85
C MET A 91 3.68 -8.87 -9.58
N THR A 92 3.83 -9.61 -8.47
CA THR A 92 3.25 -9.23 -7.17
C THR A 92 3.75 -7.86 -6.73
N CYS A 93 5.04 -7.60 -6.86
CA CYS A 93 5.64 -6.31 -6.49
C CYS A 93 5.16 -5.16 -7.36
N SER A 94 4.93 -5.39 -8.66
CA SER A 94 4.36 -4.37 -9.55
C SER A 94 2.93 -4.00 -9.14
N VAL A 95 2.08 -4.99 -8.85
CA VAL A 95 0.70 -4.74 -8.40
C VAL A 95 0.68 -4.02 -7.05
N MET A 96 1.53 -4.45 -6.11
CA MET A 96 1.67 -3.79 -4.82
C MET A 96 2.20 -2.36 -4.95
N ALA A 97 3.18 -2.12 -5.83
CA ALA A 97 3.71 -0.80 -6.09
C ALA A 97 2.66 0.13 -6.68
N ALA A 98 1.83 -0.36 -7.61
CA ALA A 98 0.71 0.40 -8.16
C ALA A 98 -0.34 0.73 -7.09
N ALA A 99 -0.66 -0.21 -6.22
CA ALA A 99 -1.56 0.01 -5.10
C ALA A 99 -0.99 1.01 -4.07
N GLU A 100 0.30 0.93 -3.75
CA GLU A 100 0.98 1.91 -2.88
C GLU A 100 1.04 3.29 -3.54
N GLN A 101 1.36 3.37 -4.84
CA GLN A 101 1.37 4.62 -5.59
C GLN A 101 -0.02 5.28 -5.59
N THR A 102 -1.07 4.50 -5.86
CA THR A 102 -2.45 4.99 -5.80
C THR A 102 -2.76 5.57 -4.43
N LYS A 103 -2.34 4.88 -3.35
CA LYS A 103 -2.54 5.37 -1.98
C LYS A 103 -1.76 6.66 -1.72
N ASP A 104 -0.51 6.74 -2.15
CA ASP A 104 0.34 7.93 -2.00
C ASP A 104 -0.27 9.11 -2.77
N ASP A 105 -0.75 8.90 -4.00
CA ASP A 105 -1.43 9.92 -4.80
C ASP A 105 -2.71 10.43 -4.11
N CYS A 106 -3.48 9.56 -3.45
CA CYS A 106 -4.66 9.96 -2.68
C CYS A 106 -4.30 10.77 -1.43
N GLU A 107 -3.17 10.47 -0.78
CA GLU A 107 -2.65 11.24 0.35
C GLU A 107 -2.15 12.60 -0.13
N ASP A 108 -1.44 12.65 -1.26
CA ASP A 108 -1.01 13.88 -1.94
C ASP A 108 -2.21 14.78 -2.28
N ILE A 109 -3.29 14.25 -2.88
CA ILE A 109 -4.51 15.03 -3.18
C ILE A 109 -5.08 15.66 -1.90
N THR A 110 -5.14 14.87 -0.82
CA THR A 110 -5.67 15.33 0.46
C THR A 110 -4.82 16.46 1.05
N ASP A 111 -3.49 16.32 1.00
CA ASP A 111 -2.57 17.30 1.59
C ASP A 111 -2.45 18.57 0.74
N MET A 112 -2.51 18.44 -0.59
CA MET A 112 -2.62 19.59 -1.50
C MET A 112 -3.90 20.37 -1.26
N THR A 113 -5.04 19.68 -1.10
CA THR A 113 -6.33 20.34 -0.79
C THR A 113 -6.24 21.15 0.51
N LYS A 114 -5.63 20.60 1.56
CA LYS A 114 -5.42 21.32 2.84
C LYS A 114 -4.47 22.51 2.66
N LEU A 115 -3.41 22.36 1.88
CA LEU A 115 -2.44 23.42 1.60
C LEU A 115 -3.12 24.60 0.88
N ILE A 116 -3.95 24.31 -0.12
CA ILE A 116 -4.72 25.32 -0.86
C ILE A 116 -5.70 26.03 0.07
N ALA A 117 -6.44 25.27 0.89
CA ALA A 117 -7.37 25.84 1.88
C ALA A 117 -6.65 26.71 2.93
N LEU A 118 -5.46 26.31 3.38
CA LEU A 118 -4.63 27.10 4.28
C LEU A 118 -4.17 28.39 3.61
N ALA A 119 -3.71 28.34 2.37
CA ALA A 119 -3.24 29.51 1.63
C ALA A 119 -4.36 30.52 1.32
N ALA A 120 -5.59 30.04 1.16
CA ALA A 120 -6.78 30.87 0.96
C ALA A 120 -7.33 31.51 2.25
N ASN A 121 -6.91 31.04 3.43
CA ASN A 121 -7.34 31.58 4.71
C ASN A 121 -6.25 32.47 5.31
N GLU A 122 -6.35 33.79 5.11
CA GLU A 122 -5.33 34.75 5.52
C GLU A 122 -5.00 34.68 7.03
N THR A 123 -6.00 34.53 7.89
CA THR A 123 -5.81 34.41 9.34
C THR A 123 -5.05 33.13 9.71
N ALA A 124 -5.42 31.99 9.14
CA ALA A 124 -4.76 30.71 9.39
C ALA A 124 -3.35 30.67 8.79
N LEU A 125 -3.16 31.32 7.63
CA LEU A 125 -1.88 31.47 6.97
C LEU A 125 -0.93 32.33 7.83
N ALA A 126 -1.39 33.48 8.31
CA ALA A 126 -0.65 34.37 9.20
C ALA A 126 -0.29 33.69 10.53
N ALA A 127 -1.22 32.90 11.09
CA ALA A 127 -0.96 32.08 12.27
C ALA A 127 0.12 31.01 12.00
N LYS A 128 0.08 30.36 10.83
CA LYS A 128 1.05 29.33 10.45
C LYS A 128 2.43 29.91 10.14
N SER A 129 2.49 31.09 9.54
CA SER A 129 3.72 31.80 9.19
C SER A 129 4.33 32.54 10.39
N ASN A 130 3.58 32.73 11.48
CA ASN A 130 3.87 33.68 12.56
C ASN A 130 4.02 35.12 12.05
N GLY A 131 3.18 35.52 11.10
CA GLY A 131 3.23 36.83 10.44
C GLY A 131 4.48 37.08 9.59
N ASN A 132 5.26 36.04 9.27
CA ASN A 132 6.43 36.18 8.41
C ASN A 132 6.01 36.14 6.93
N THR A 133 6.07 37.29 6.28
CA THR A 133 5.66 37.49 4.88
C THR A 133 6.36 36.54 3.91
N THR A 134 7.67 36.29 4.05
CA THR A 134 8.41 35.34 3.20
C THR A 134 7.88 33.91 3.32
N LYS A 135 7.49 33.47 4.52
CA LYS A 135 6.88 32.15 4.71
C LYS A 135 5.48 32.08 4.12
N GLU A 136 4.70 33.15 4.22
CA GLU A 136 3.37 33.24 3.61
C GLU A 136 3.46 33.14 2.09
N ASP A 137 4.35 33.90 1.48
CA ASP A 137 4.60 33.85 0.04
C ASP A 137 5.08 32.47 -0.40
N ASN A 138 5.94 31.82 0.40
CA ASN A 138 6.36 30.44 0.12
C ASN A 138 5.18 29.45 0.16
N ILE A 139 4.27 29.59 1.12
CA ILE A 139 3.07 28.75 1.22
C ILE A 139 2.12 29.01 0.06
N LYS A 140 1.88 30.28 -0.29
CA LYS A 140 1.06 30.66 -1.46
C LYS A 140 1.66 30.10 -2.75
N ALA A 141 2.97 30.22 -2.95
CA ALA A 141 3.66 29.65 -4.11
C ALA A 141 3.57 28.12 -4.16
N LYS A 142 3.68 27.45 -3.02
CA LYS A 142 3.45 26.00 -2.93
C LYS A 142 2.00 25.63 -3.20
N ALA A 143 1.03 26.43 -2.76
CA ALA A 143 -0.38 26.21 -3.02
C ALA A 143 -0.71 26.32 -4.51
N VAL A 144 -0.12 27.28 -5.24
CA VAL A 144 -0.26 27.37 -6.70
C VAL A 144 0.28 26.12 -7.40
N LYS A 145 1.48 25.65 -7.02
CA LYS A 145 2.04 24.40 -7.58
C LYS A 145 1.21 23.18 -7.22
N ALA A 146 0.70 23.14 -5.99
CA ALA A 146 -0.20 22.09 -5.52
C ALA A 146 -1.51 22.09 -6.30
N GLN A 147 -2.07 23.26 -6.63
CA GLN A 147 -3.27 23.37 -7.46
C GLN A 147 -3.05 22.74 -8.84
N THR A 148 -1.95 23.10 -9.54
CA THR A 148 -1.66 22.51 -10.85
C THR A 148 -1.50 20.98 -10.78
N LYS A 149 -0.82 20.46 -9.76
CA LYS A 149 -0.67 19.00 -9.58
C LYS A 149 -1.99 18.34 -9.19
N LEU A 150 -2.81 19.00 -8.38
CA LEU A 150 -4.13 18.53 -7.99
C LEU A 150 -5.05 18.47 -9.22
N ASP A 151 -5.06 19.48 -10.08
CA ASP A 151 -5.85 19.47 -11.32
C ASP A 151 -5.44 18.31 -12.23
N ALA A 152 -4.14 18.05 -12.34
CA ALA A 152 -3.62 16.91 -13.10
C ALA A 152 -4.09 15.56 -12.52
N LEU A 153 -3.99 15.38 -11.19
CA LEU A 153 -4.39 14.12 -10.54
C LEU A 153 -5.92 13.93 -10.51
N THR A 154 -6.68 14.99 -10.27
CA THR A 154 -8.15 14.93 -10.18
C THR A 154 -8.83 14.74 -11.53
N SER A 155 -8.15 15.05 -12.64
CA SER A 155 -8.61 14.72 -13.99
C SER A 155 -8.72 13.21 -14.25
N ASN A 156 -8.01 12.38 -13.46
CA ASN A 156 -8.09 10.92 -13.55
C ASN A 156 -9.25 10.39 -12.68
N THR A 157 -10.39 10.12 -13.31
CA THR A 157 -11.60 9.65 -12.63
C THR A 157 -11.43 8.31 -11.92
N THR A 158 -10.61 7.40 -12.48
CA THR A 158 -10.29 6.11 -11.85
C THR A 158 -9.50 6.30 -10.56
N LEU A 159 -8.51 7.19 -10.56
CA LEU A 159 -7.76 7.55 -9.36
C LEU A 159 -8.69 8.14 -8.28
N MET A 160 -9.57 9.07 -8.65
CA MET A 160 -10.52 9.69 -7.71
C MET A 160 -11.50 8.68 -7.10
N SER A 161 -11.97 7.72 -7.89
CA SER A 161 -12.80 6.62 -7.40
C SER A 161 -12.04 5.76 -6.38
N ALA A 162 -10.82 5.34 -6.73
CA ALA A 162 -9.95 4.58 -5.84
C ALA A 162 -9.64 5.33 -4.54
N CYS A 163 -9.40 6.65 -4.61
CA CYS A 163 -9.18 7.47 -3.43
C CYS A 163 -10.38 7.54 -2.50
N THR A 164 -11.59 7.59 -3.06
CA THR A 164 -12.83 7.59 -2.28
C THR A 164 -13.00 6.26 -1.55
N GLU A 165 -12.75 5.13 -2.22
CA GLU A 165 -12.79 3.80 -1.60
C GLU A 165 -11.71 3.62 -0.52
N ILE A 166 -10.49 4.09 -0.79
CA ILE A 166 -9.39 4.08 0.19
C ILE A 166 -9.75 4.94 1.41
N ALA A 167 -10.37 6.10 1.21
CA ALA A 167 -10.82 6.95 2.31
C ALA A 167 -11.91 6.27 3.14
N ALA A 168 -12.91 5.65 2.50
CA ALA A 168 -13.97 4.90 3.16
C ALA A 168 -13.44 3.72 3.98
N THR A 169 -12.52 2.93 3.40
CA THR A 169 -11.89 1.81 4.11
C THR A 169 -11.01 2.28 5.27
N LYS A 170 -10.28 3.40 5.15
CA LYS A 170 -9.54 4.03 6.26
C LYS A 170 -10.49 4.46 7.38
N ALA A 171 -11.63 5.07 7.05
CA ALA A 171 -12.64 5.49 8.02
C ALA A 171 -13.26 4.29 8.75
N ALA A 172 -13.64 3.24 8.03
CA ALA A 172 -14.16 2.01 8.61
C ALA A 172 -13.15 1.32 9.55
N LYS A 173 -11.87 1.28 9.17
CA LYS A 173 -10.80 0.74 10.03
C LYS A 173 -10.58 1.58 11.30
N LYS A 174 -10.69 2.91 11.21
CA LYS A 174 -10.63 3.80 12.39
C LYS A 174 -11.83 3.57 13.31
N ALA A 175 -13.03 3.40 12.76
CA ALA A 175 -14.23 3.09 13.53
C ALA A 175 -14.13 1.73 14.23
N ALA A 176 -13.62 0.69 13.55
CA ALA A 176 -13.39 -0.63 14.13
C ALA A 176 -12.33 -0.60 15.25
N LYS A 177 -11.27 0.20 15.08
CA LYS A 177 -10.23 0.37 16.11
C LYS A 177 -10.73 1.12 17.35
N ASN A 178 -11.72 2.00 17.19
CA ASN A 178 -12.33 2.76 18.29
C ASN A 178 -13.40 1.96 19.06
N ASN A 179 -13.81 0.79 18.56
CA ASN A 179 -14.80 -0.08 19.21
C ASN A 179 -14.18 -1.27 19.98
N GLY A 180 -12.86 -1.23 20.20
CA GLY A 180 -12.11 -2.30 20.86
C GLY A 180 -12.00 -2.12 22.38
N THR A 181 -13.09 -2.39 23.10
CA THR A 181 -12.99 -2.98 24.45
C THR A 181 -13.24 -4.48 24.29
N SER A 182 -12.14 -5.24 24.42
CA SER A 182 -12.01 -6.64 24.84
C SER A 182 -12.94 -7.70 24.24
N THR A 183 -12.42 -8.51 23.30
CA THR A 183 -12.50 -9.98 23.34
C THR A 183 -11.32 -10.58 22.56
N GLU A 184 -10.19 -10.78 23.24
CA GLU A 184 -9.33 -11.96 23.02
C GLU A 184 -9.78 -12.95 24.12
N ASN A 185 -9.99 -14.25 23.92
CA ASN A 185 -9.28 -15.17 23.05
C ASN A 185 -10.09 -16.48 22.88
N SER A 186 -10.00 -17.02 21.66
CA SER A 186 -9.95 -18.44 21.27
C SER A 186 -11.08 -19.43 21.60
N GLN A 187 -11.82 -19.76 20.53
CA GLN A 187 -12.33 -21.09 20.25
C GLN A 187 -11.20 -22.13 20.36
N ALA A 188 -11.40 -23.11 21.23
CA ALA A 188 -10.74 -24.41 21.17
C ALA A 188 -11.51 -25.32 20.21
N ALA A 189 -10.74 -26.10 19.45
CA ALA A 189 -11.17 -27.05 18.44
C ALA A 189 -12.16 -28.11 18.94
N THR A 190 -13.10 -28.50 18.08
CA THR A 190 -13.90 -29.72 18.27
C THR A 190 -13.58 -30.70 17.16
N ASP A 191 -12.81 -31.72 17.53
CA ASP A 191 -12.55 -32.92 16.75
C ASP A 191 -13.68 -33.95 16.96
N SER A 192 -13.82 -34.85 16.00
CA SER A 192 -14.97 -35.73 15.77
C SER A 192 -14.99 -36.94 16.70
N THR A 193 -16.12 -37.33 17.31
CA THR A 193 -16.52 -38.76 17.50
C THR A 193 -18.02 -38.90 17.81
N ALA A 194 -18.58 -39.99 17.29
CA ALA A 194 -19.96 -40.49 17.21
C ALA A 194 -20.86 -40.48 18.45
N THR A 195 -22.19 -40.38 18.21
CA THR A 195 -23.27 -41.36 18.53
C THR A 195 -24.62 -40.64 18.37
N GLY A 196 -25.57 -41.15 17.60
CA GLY A 196 -26.63 -42.01 18.13
C GLY A 196 -27.97 -41.27 18.11
N ALA A 197 -28.94 -41.81 17.39
CA ALA A 197 -30.26 -41.24 17.12
C ALA A 197 -31.08 -40.91 18.38
N SER A 198 -31.96 -39.89 18.30
CA SER A 198 -33.43 -40.03 18.46
C SER A 198 -34.11 -38.70 18.84
N ALA A 199 -35.41 -38.67 18.49
CA ALA A 199 -36.48 -37.90 19.12
C ALA A 199 -36.79 -36.50 18.57
N SER A 200 -37.68 -36.52 17.57
CA SER A 200 -38.74 -35.54 17.37
C SER A 200 -39.49 -35.23 18.67
N ALA A 201 -39.68 -33.94 18.98
CA ALA A 201 -40.77 -33.48 19.83
C ALA A 201 -41.12 -32.02 19.52
N SER A 202 -42.35 -31.88 19.05
CA SER A 202 -43.15 -30.67 18.90
C SER A 202 -43.25 -29.83 20.19
N SER A 203 -43.28 -28.50 20.05
CA SER A 203 -44.37 -27.72 20.66
C SER A 203 -44.49 -26.31 20.07
N SER A 204 -45.73 -26.06 19.68
CA SER A 204 -46.43 -24.80 19.40
C SER A 204 -46.13 -23.65 20.37
N SER A 205 -46.05 -22.42 19.84
CA SER A 205 -46.56 -21.20 20.48
C SER A 205 -46.76 -20.05 19.48
N LYS A 206 -48.04 -19.89 19.09
CA LYS A 206 -48.84 -18.68 18.80
C LYS A 206 -48.17 -17.32 18.51
N SER A 207 -48.57 -16.81 17.34
CA SER A 207 -49.19 -15.49 17.11
C SER A 207 -48.30 -14.23 17.11
N SER A 208 -48.16 -13.59 15.95
CA SER A 208 -49.05 -12.48 15.55
C SER A 208 -48.77 -12.02 14.12
N ALA A 209 -49.85 -11.70 13.43
CA ALA A 209 -49.90 -11.33 12.03
C ALA A 209 -49.21 -9.99 11.75
N THR A 210 -48.40 -9.95 10.69
CA THR A 210 -48.30 -8.77 9.83
C THR A 210 -48.19 -9.24 8.39
N ARG A 211 -49.16 -8.75 7.62
CA ARG A 211 -49.41 -9.01 6.21
C ARG A 211 -48.43 -8.17 5.38
N THR A 212 -48.21 -8.59 4.12
CA THR A 212 -47.65 -7.80 3.00
C THR A 212 -46.12 -7.63 3.00
N VAL A 213 -45.35 -7.80 1.92
CA VAL A 213 -45.59 -7.87 0.46
C VAL A 213 -44.57 -8.85 -0.14
N PHE A 214 -45.04 -9.74 -1.00
CA PHE A 214 -44.23 -10.57 -1.89
C PHE A 214 -43.61 -9.67 -2.97
N THR A 215 -42.30 -9.44 -2.93
CA THR A 215 -41.55 -8.94 -4.08
C THR A 215 -40.52 -10.00 -4.47
N LEU A 216 -40.90 -10.83 -5.43
CA LEU A 216 -39.95 -11.51 -6.30
C LEU A 216 -39.14 -10.42 -7.02
N ARG A 217 -37.84 -10.37 -6.80
CA ARG A 217 -36.94 -9.66 -7.72
C ARG A 217 -35.87 -10.61 -8.21
N GLU A 218 -35.96 -10.80 -9.51
CA GLU A 218 -35.21 -11.73 -10.31
C GLU A 218 -33.72 -11.39 -10.36
N ASN A 219 -33.00 -12.49 -10.47
CA ASN A 219 -31.66 -12.70 -10.94
C ASN A 219 -31.46 -12.07 -12.32
N PHE A 220 -30.59 -11.07 -12.46
CA PHE A 220 -29.94 -10.75 -13.73
C PHE A 220 -28.47 -10.44 -13.47
N GLY A 221 -27.63 -11.41 -13.84
CA GLY A 221 -26.20 -11.25 -13.91
C GLY A 221 -25.83 -10.24 -15.00
N PHE A 222 -25.08 -9.23 -14.61
CA PHE A 222 -24.29 -8.44 -15.55
C PHE A 222 -22.87 -9.00 -15.58
N VAL A 223 -22.65 -9.93 -16.51
CA VAL A 223 -21.34 -10.20 -17.08
C VAL A 223 -20.91 -8.91 -17.79
N SER A 224 -20.09 -8.09 -17.13
CA SER A 224 -19.53 -6.90 -17.75
C SER A 224 -18.31 -7.32 -18.58
N THR A 225 -18.57 -7.54 -19.85
CA THR A 225 -17.58 -7.71 -20.91
C THR A 225 -16.74 -6.42 -21.00
N ILE A 226 -15.51 -6.48 -20.51
CA ILE A 226 -14.52 -5.42 -20.74
C ILE A 226 -14.12 -5.49 -22.21
N ALA A 227 -14.71 -4.60 -23.01
CA ALA A 227 -14.26 -4.32 -24.37
C ALA A 227 -12.90 -3.62 -24.30
N LEU A 228 -11.87 -4.33 -24.76
CA LEU A 228 -10.51 -3.87 -24.92
C LEU A 228 -10.48 -2.95 -26.16
N VAL A 229 -10.66 -1.65 -25.97
CA VAL A 229 -10.43 -0.64 -27.02
C VAL A 229 -8.92 -0.37 -27.07
N ILE A 230 -8.22 -1.13 -27.91
CA ILE A 230 -6.89 -0.76 -28.40
C ILE A 230 -7.10 0.30 -29.49
N ALA A 231 -7.13 1.57 -29.09
CA ALA A 231 -6.91 2.67 -30.01
C ALA A 231 -5.41 2.97 -30.03
N GLY A 232 -4.76 2.58 -31.13
CA GLY A 232 -3.36 2.89 -31.38
C GLY A 232 -3.15 4.40 -31.46
N MET A 233 -2.13 4.88 -30.77
CA MET A 233 -1.43 6.10 -31.14
C MET A 233 -0.03 5.71 -31.59
N LEU A 234 0.10 5.63 -32.91
CA LEU A 234 1.32 5.55 -33.67
C LEU A 234 1.37 6.86 -34.46
N VAL A 235 2.00 7.91 -33.92
CA VAL A 235 2.34 9.13 -34.67
C VAL A 235 3.55 9.80 -34.00
N LEU A 236 4.64 9.82 -34.78
CA LEU A 236 5.89 10.60 -34.74
C LEU A 236 6.85 10.43 -33.55
#